data_AF-A0A3C2A995-F1
#
_entry.id   AF-A0A3C2A995-F1
#
_cell.length_a   1.000
_cell.length_b   1.000
_cell.length_c   1.000
_cell.angle_alpha   90.00
_cell.angle_beta   90.00
_cell.angle_gamma   90.00
#
_symmetry.space_group_name_H-M   'P 1'
#
loop_
_entity.id
_entity.type
_entity.pdbx_description
1 polymer ?
#
loop_
_entity_poly.entity_id
_entity_poly.type
_entity_poly.pdbx_seq_one_letter_code
_entity_poly.pdbx_strand_id
1 'polypeptide(L)'
;MKNSFSLLNNLFGWLVFGVAAVVYILTIEPTASFWDCGEFISVAYKLQVPHAPGAPFFLLAGRLFSMLAVDPMNVAFWVNLLSAMCSALTIGFLFWTITLLGAKMFGKKPKEMLGWQRSVVWAGAAIGALAYTFSDSFWFSAVEAEVYAMSSLFTALVVWAILKWDVVEDPREENRWMIFIAYLIGLSIGIHLLNLLAIPVLGLVYYFKKYKEHTLLGAVLALGGSLVVLLLIMKGVVGEMGVWPRRIFLIAIAVGYLVYYNVKNENVDSRTNIRVFLLALGVGLISLTGVITGLPSLFGQAELLFVNDMGLPFGSGIVAFGLVWLGLIVYFIRYTQQKGLSIANTAMLSYAFILIGYASYGIIVVRSNDNPPIDENNPENIMSFISYLKREQYGQSPLFYGAQYTAKYDGIENGAPIYVKAGNRYKIADYRQKLIYNDKGDEVLMPRMWFNGHAQLYERIVGLPRGAQPSFGDHIEYMIKWQFGHYYWRYFLWNFAGRFSDVQDDPALLPWNAGG
;
A
#
# COMPACT_ATOMS: atom_id res chain seq x y z
N MET A 1 -39.30 -3.35 -16.49
CA MET A 1 -38.68 -3.55 -15.16
C MET A 1 -37.17 -3.89 -15.19
N LYS A 2 -36.39 -3.45 -16.20
CA LYS A 2 -34.95 -3.79 -16.33
C LYS A 2 -34.01 -3.04 -15.35
N ASN A 3 -34.50 -2.04 -14.59
CA ASN A 3 -33.69 -1.17 -13.72
C ASN A 3 -33.81 -1.44 -12.21
N SER A 4 -34.60 -2.42 -11.76
CA SER A 4 -34.88 -2.58 -10.31
C SER A 4 -33.69 -3.10 -9.50
N PHE A 5 -32.86 -4.00 -10.05
CA PHE A 5 -31.72 -4.57 -9.31
C PHE A 5 -30.68 -3.50 -9.00
N SER A 6 -30.20 -2.76 -10.00
CA SER A 6 -29.16 -1.74 -9.79
C SER A 6 -29.64 -0.63 -8.85
N LEU A 7 -30.91 -0.25 -8.94
CA LEU A 7 -31.50 0.75 -8.06
C LEU A 7 -31.52 0.27 -6.60
N LEU A 8 -32.10 -0.92 -6.34
CA LEU A 8 -32.21 -1.47 -4.99
C LEU A 8 -30.84 -1.82 -4.39
N ASN A 9 -29.93 -2.37 -5.20
CA ASN A 9 -28.57 -2.68 -4.76
C ASN A 9 -27.80 -1.41 -4.34
N ASN A 10 -27.96 -0.32 -5.10
CA ASN A 10 -27.35 0.94 -4.73
C ASN A 10 -28.02 1.53 -3.49
N LEU A 11 -29.35 1.49 -3.41
CA LEU A 11 -30.09 1.95 -2.24
C LEU A 11 -29.67 1.22 -0.96
N PHE A 12 -29.58 -0.11 -0.99
CA PHE A 12 -29.14 -0.88 0.18
C PHE A 12 -27.70 -0.61 0.58
N GLY A 13 -26.80 -0.44 -0.38
CA GLY A 13 -25.43 -0.01 -0.07
C GLY A 13 -25.37 1.36 0.60
N TRP A 14 -26.17 2.32 0.13
CA TRP A 14 -26.27 3.64 0.76
C TRP A 14 -26.96 3.62 2.13
N LEU A 15 -27.93 2.72 2.34
CA LEU A 15 -28.54 2.53 3.66
C LEU A 15 -27.54 1.94 4.65
N VAL A 16 -26.78 0.93 4.25
CA VAL A 16 -25.71 0.33 5.07
C VAL A 16 -24.62 1.36 5.38
N PHE A 17 -24.20 2.15 4.39
CA PHE A 17 -23.34 3.32 4.59
C PHE A 17 -23.93 4.29 5.61
N GLY A 18 -25.23 4.62 5.49
CA GLY A 18 -25.91 5.54 6.39
C GLY A 18 -25.94 5.06 7.83
N VAL A 19 -26.17 3.76 8.05
CA VAL A 19 -26.09 3.15 9.39
C VAL A 19 -24.68 3.29 9.96
N ALA A 20 -23.64 2.91 9.20
CA ALA A 20 -22.25 3.03 9.65
C ALA A 20 -21.85 4.49 9.93
N ALA A 21 -22.24 5.42 9.05
CA ALA A 21 -21.97 6.85 9.22
C ALA A 21 -22.63 7.39 10.49
N VAL A 22 -23.90 7.05 10.76
CA VAL A 22 -24.58 7.47 11.98
C VAL A 22 -23.88 6.91 13.22
N VAL A 23 -23.51 5.63 13.22
CA VAL A 23 -22.78 5.01 14.34
C VAL A 23 -21.46 5.75 14.60
N TYR A 24 -20.62 5.90 13.58
CA TYR A 24 -19.30 6.52 13.75
C TYR A 24 -19.37 8.00 14.10
N ILE A 25 -20.32 8.75 13.56
CA ILE A 25 -20.51 10.16 13.90
C ILE A 25 -20.98 10.32 15.35
N LEU A 26 -21.88 9.45 15.83
CA LEU A 26 -22.38 9.51 17.20
C LEU A 26 -21.32 9.13 18.25
N THR A 27 -20.32 8.34 17.85
CA THR A 27 -19.22 7.90 18.74
C THR A 27 -17.88 8.49 18.36
N ILE A 28 -17.86 9.56 17.56
CA ILE A 28 -16.62 10.16 17.10
C ILE A 28 -15.90 10.85 18.25
N GLU A 29 -14.57 10.81 18.26
CA GLU A 29 -13.81 11.62 19.20
C GLU A 29 -14.06 13.11 18.90
N PRO A 30 -14.53 13.92 19.86
CA PRO A 30 -14.82 15.33 19.62
C PRO A 30 -13.54 16.16 19.50
N THR A 31 -12.42 15.66 20.05
CA THR A 31 -11.11 16.31 20.09
C THR A 31 -10.02 15.39 19.55
N ALA A 32 -8.75 15.74 19.76
CA ALA A 32 -7.65 14.82 19.44
C ALA A 32 -7.65 13.63 20.41
N SER A 33 -7.54 12.42 19.87
CA SER A 33 -7.26 11.20 20.62
C SER A 33 -5.75 11.03 20.86
N PHE A 34 -5.38 9.99 21.61
CA PHE A 34 -3.99 9.62 21.86
C PHE A 34 -3.32 9.14 20.57
N TRP A 35 -1.98 9.14 20.54
CA TRP A 35 -1.15 8.71 19.39
C TRP A 35 -1.07 9.75 18.24
N ASP A 36 -1.01 9.28 16.99
CA ASP A 36 -0.72 10.07 15.79
C ASP A 36 -1.87 11.03 15.41
N CYS A 37 -3.08 10.79 15.92
CA CYS A 37 -4.27 11.61 15.63
C CYS A 37 -4.08 13.11 15.93
N GLY A 38 -3.48 13.45 17.07
CA GLY A 38 -3.23 14.84 17.43
C GLY A 38 -2.27 15.54 16.45
N GLU A 39 -1.24 14.81 16.00
CA GLU A 39 -0.33 15.27 14.97
C GLU A 39 -1.09 15.46 13.65
N PHE A 40 -1.77 14.44 13.14
CA PHE A 40 -2.51 14.49 11.87
C PHE A 40 -3.56 15.61 11.81
N ILE A 41 -4.30 15.84 12.90
CA ILE A 41 -5.23 16.98 13.00
C ILE A 41 -4.48 18.30 12.86
N SER A 42 -3.39 18.47 13.62
CA SER A 42 -2.61 19.72 13.65
C SER A 42 -1.90 20.01 12.33
N VAL A 43 -1.37 18.98 11.67
CA VAL A 43 -0.66 19.11 10.40
C VAL A 43 -1.65 19.26 9.24
N ALA A 44 -2.79 18.59 9.24
CA ALA A 44 -3.82 18.78 8.22
C ALA A 44 -4.41 20.20 8.27
N TYR A 45 -4.64 20.75 9.46
CA TYR A 45 -5.18 22.11 9.62
C TYR A 45 -4.32 23.18 8.96
N LYS A 46 -2.98 23.06 9.02
CA LYS A 46 -2.07 24.05 8.44
C LYS A 46 -1.28 23.53 7.22
N LEU A 47 -1.60 22.35 6.72
CA LEU A 47 -0.81 21.62 5.72
C LEU A 47 0.68 21.59 6.08
N GLN A 48 1.01 21.08 7.26
CA GLN A 48 2.39 20.94 7.74
C GLN A 48 2.96 19.56 7.34
N VAL A 49 4.19 19.26 7.73
CA VAL A 49 4.87 18.01 7.35
C VAL A 49 4.94 17.08 8.57
N PRO A 50 4.11 16.01 8.62
CA PRO A 50 4.13 15.05 9.72
C PRO A 50 5.26 14.04 9.55
N HIS A 51 5.32 13.09 10.47
CA HIS A 51 6.23 11.95 10.39
C HIS A 51 6.10 11.18 9.06
N ALA A 52 7.22 10.58 8.64
CA ALA A 52 7.29 9.86 7.37
C ALA A 52 6.44 8.57 7.37
N PRO A 53 5.72 8.27 6.27
CA PRO A 53 5.89 8.82 4.93
C PRO A 53 4.93 9.96 4.57
N GLY A 54 4.32 10.64 5.55
CA GLY A 54 3.68 11.94 5.34
C GLY A 54 2.19 11.98 4.98
N ALA A 55 1.63 10.90 4.44
CA ALA A 55 0.21 10.78 4.04
C ALA A 55 -0.39 12.05 3.37
N PRO A 56 0.27 12.65 2.37
CA PRO A 56 -0.07 13.97 1.84
C PRO A 56 -1.50 14.09 1.29
N PHE A 57 -2.06 13.03 0.71
CA PHE A 57 -3.44 13.05 0.21
C PHE A 57 -4.45 13.08 1.37
N PHE A 58 -4.16 12.36 2.47
CA PHE A 58 -4.94 12.47 3.70
C PHE A 58 -4.88 13.89 4.26
N LEU A 59 -3.71 14.54 4.29
CA LEU A 59 -3.56 15.92 4.74
C LEU A 59 -4.36 16.92 3.91
N LEU A 60 -4.35 16.76 2.58
CA LEU A 60 -5.13 17.61 1.68
C LEU A 60 -6.64 17.46 1.93
N ALA A 61 -7.13 16.23 2.09
CA ALA A 61 -8.53 15.99 2.43
C ALA A 61 -8.87 16.51 3.84
N GLY A 62 -8.00 16.29 4.82
CA GLY A 62 -8.16 16.80 6.18
C GLY A 62 -8.18 18.32 6.22
N ARG A 63 -7.36 18.99 5.40
CA ARG A 63 -7.41 20.44 5.24
C ARG A 63 -8.77 20.91 4.73
N LEU A 64 -9.34 20.25 3.71
CA LEU A 64 -10.67 20.58 3.20
C LEU A 64 -11.75 20.43 4.28
N PHE A 65 -11.71 19.36 5.06
CA PHE A 65 -12.65 19.17 6.18
C PHE A 65 -12.44 20.22 7.28
N SER A 66 -11.20 20.56 7.61
CA SER A 66 -10.90 21.60 8.60
C SER A 66 -11.44 22.98 8.21
N MET A 67 -11.58 23.28 6.91
CA MET A 67 -12.15 24.54 6.42
C MET A 67 -13.67 24.63 6.64
N LEU A 68 -14.35 23.51 6.94
CA LEU A 68 -15.76 23.49 7.31
C LEU A 68 -15.97 23.89 8.78
N ALA A 69 -14.91 23.92 9.58
CA ALA A 69 -14.95 24.39 10.95
C ALA A 69 -15.08 25.92 10.98
N VAL A 70 -16.28 26.43 11.28
CA VAL A 70 -16.53 27.88 11.47
C VAL A 70 -15.76 28.41 12.67
N ASP A 71 -15.66 27.61 13.74
CA ASP A 71 -14.85 27.88 14.92
C ASP A 71 -13.61 26.95 14.90
N PRO A 72 -12.38 27.47 15.00
CA PRO A 72 -11.15 26.68 15.11
C PRO A 72 -11.19 25.59 16.21
N MET A 73 -11.98 25.77 17.27
CA MET A 73 -12.15 24.76 18.32
C MET A 73 -12.78 23.46 17.80
N ASN A 74 -13.49 23.49 16.67
CA ASN A 74 -14.14 22.33 16.07
C ASN A 74 -13.28 21.65 14.98
N VAL A 75 -12.05 22.11 14.72
CA VAL A 75 -11.19 21.53 13.67
C VAL A 75 -10.94 20.04 13.91
N ALA A 76 -10.68 19.63 15.16
CA ALA A 76 -10.46 18.24 15.52
C ALA A 76 -11.65 17.35 15.12
N PHE A 77 -12.87 17.75 15.51
CA PHE A 77 -14.11 17.07 15.11
C PHE A 77 -14.23 16.91 13.59
N TRP A 78 -13.98 17.98 12.82
CA TRP A 78 -14.10 17.92 11.36
C TRP A 78 -13.06 17.01 10.72
N VAL A 79 -11.83 16.97 11.23
CA VAL A 79 -10.81 16.06 10.72
C VAL A 79 -11.10 14.62 11.14
N ASN A 80 -11.58 14.36 12.37
CA ASN A 80 -12.07 13.02 12.74
C ASN A 80 -13.25 12.60 11.83
N LEU A 81 -14.14 13.53 11.48
CA LEU A 81 -15.30 13.25 10.61
C LEU A 81 -14.87 12.74 9.23
N LEU A 82 -13.71 13.18 8.71
CA LEU A 82 -13.15 12.62 7.48
C LEU A 82 -12.92 11.10 7.62
N SER A 83 -12.31 10.66 8.72
CA SER A 83 -12.09 9.24 9.01
C SER A 83 -13.40 8.49 9.15
N ALA A 84 -14.35 9.02 9.94
CA ALA A 84 -15.67 8.40 10.12
C ALA A 84 -16.41 8.20 8.78
N MET A 85 -16.37 9.20 7.91
CA MET A 85 -17.00 9.13 6.58
C MET A 85 -16.27 8.17 5.65
N CYS A 86 -14.94 8.13 5.69
CA CYS A 86 -14.13 7.19 4.93
C CYS A 86 -14.39 5.74 5.36
N SER A 87 -14.47 5.48 6.66
CA SER A 87 -14.81 4.17 7.21
C SER A 87 -16.25 3.78 6.88
N ALA A 88 -17.22 4.69 6.98
CA ALA A 88 -18.59 4.41 6.54
C ALA A 88 -18.67 4.07 5.05
N LEU A 89 -17.95 4.80 4.19
CA LEU A 89 -17.86 4.49 2.76
C LEU A 89 -17.22 3.12 2.52
N THR A 90 -16.22 2.74 3.31
CA THR A 90 -15.62 1.40 3.30
C THR A 90 -16.70 0.33 3.49
N ILE A 91 -17.60 0.51 4.46
CA ILE A 91 -18.72 -0.41 4.70
C ILE A 91 -19.66 -0.47 3.49
N GLY A 92 -19.97 0.66 2.85
CA GLY A 92 -20.77 0.69 1.61
C GLY A 92 -20.10 -0.09 0.46
N PHE A 93 -18.80 0.10 0.26
CA PHE A 93 -18.03 -0.66 -0.75
C PHE A 93 -17.87 -2.13 -0.41
N LEU A 94 -17.77 -2.48 0.88
CA LEU A 94 -17.78 -3.86 1.34
C LEU A 94 -19.13 -4.53 1.03
N PHE A 95 -20.25 -3.85 1.28
CA PHE A 95 -21.58 -4.33 0.86
C PHE A 95 -21.59 -4.62 -0.64
N TRP A 96 -21.21 -3.67 -1.49
CA TRP A 96 -21.23 -3.89 -2.94
C TRP A 96 -20.26 -4.98 -3.40
N THR A 97 -19.10 -5.10 -2.76
CA THR A 97 -18.13 -6.19 -2.99
C THR A 97 -18.78 -7.55 -2.70
N ILE A 98 -19.41 -7.71 -1.54
CA ILE A 98 -20.09 -8.96 -1.16
C ILE A 98 -21.24 -9.25 -2.13
N THR A 99 -21.98 -8.23 -2.62
CA THR A 99 -23.05 -8.47 -3.61
C THR A 99 -22.53 -9.01 -4.94
N LEU A 100 -21.36 -8.58 -5.40
CA LEU A 100 -20.73 -9.08 -6.64
C LEU A 100 -20.22 -10.51 -6.46
N LEU A 101 -19.56 -10.79 -5.32
CA LEU A 101 -19.10 -12.14 -4.99
C LEU A 101 -20.28 -13.11 -4.81
N GLY A 102 -21.35 -12.68 -4.13
CA GLY A 102 -22.57 -13.47 -3.96
C GLY A 102 -23.24 -13.83 -5.28
N ALA A 103 -23.29 -12.90 -6.25
CA ALA A 103 -23.76 -13.20 -7.59
C ALA A 103 -22.88 -14.28 -8.29
N LYS A 104 -21.56 -14.18 -8.12
CA LYS A 104 -20.59 -15.15 -8.66
C LYS A 104 -20.76 -16.55 -8.04
N MET A 105 -21.11 -16.66 -6.77
CA MET A 105 -21.44 -17.95 -6.12
C MET A 105 -22.65 -18.64 -6.75
N PHE A 106 -23.62 -17.86 -7.26
CA PHE A 106 -24.75 -18.40 -8.00
C PHE A 106 -24.44 -18.68 -9.48
N GLY A 107 -23.22 -18.42 -9.95
CA GLY A 107 -22.83 -18.56 -11.35
C GLY A 107 -23.59 -17.62 -12.29
N LYS A 108 -24.09 -16.49 -11.79
CA LYS A 108 -24.95 -15.56 -12.53
C LYS A 108 -24.40 -14.15 -12.51
N LYS A 109 -24.69 -13.37 -13.55
CA LYS A 109 -24.50 -11.92 -13.45
C LYS A 109 -25.53 -11.33 -12.49
N PRO A 110 -25.24 -10.19 -11.83
CA PRO A 110 -26.17 -9.60 -10.87
C PRO A 110 -27.58 -9.33 -11.44
N LYS A 111 -27.67 -8.98 -12.73
CA LYS A 111 -28.95 -8.72 -13.42
C LYS A 111 -29.75 -9.99 -13.73
N GLU A 112 -29.12 -11.16 -13.74
CA GLU A 112 -29.70 -12.46 -14.12
C GLU A 112 -30.21 -13.27 -12.91
N MET A 113 -29.89 -12.82 -11.69
CA MET A 113 -30.34 -13.47 -10.46
C MET A 113 -31.87 -13.41 -10.32
N LEU A 114 -32.46 -14.48 -9.77
CA LEU A 114 -33.88 -14.55 -9.38
C LEU A 114 -34.16 -13.66 -8.16
N GLY A 115 -35.43 -13.35 -7.89
CA GLY A 115 -35.85 -12.51 -6.77
C GLY A 115 -35.30 -12.97 -5.41
N TRP A 116 -35.49 -14.24 -5.06
CA TRP A 116 -35.00 -14.81 -3.80
C TRP A 116 -33.47 -14.83 -3.71
N GLN A 117 -32.77 -15.09 -4.84
CA GLN A 117 -31.30 -15.06 -4.90
C GLN A 117 -30.78 -13.65 -4.58
N ARG A 118 -31.42 -12.61 -5.15
CA ARG A 118 -31.08 -11.21 -4.85
C ARG A 118 -31.29 -10.91 -3.36
N SER A 119 -32.42 -11.32 -2.79
CA SER A 119 -32.71 -11.11 -1.37
C SER A 119 -31.66 -11.77 -0.46
N VAL A 120 -31.27 -13.01 -0.74
CA VAL A 120 -30.23 -13.72 0.02
C VAL A 120 -28.87 -13.00 -0.10
N VAL A 121 -28.50 -12.59 -1.31
CA VAL A 121 -27.24 -11.85 -1.54
C VAL A 121 -27.23 -10.51 -0.83
N TRP A 122 -28.32 -9.74 -0.88
CA TRP A 122 -28.42 -8.45 -0.20
C TRP A 122 -28.43 -8.60 1.32
N ALA A 123 -29.13 -9.60 1.86
CA ALA A 123 -29.13 -9.88 3.30
C ALA A 123 -27.73 -10.30 3.77
N GLY A 124 -27.07 -11.22 3.07
CA GLY A 124 -25.70 -11.64 3.39
C GLY A 124 -24.68 -10.50 3.28
N ALA A 125 -24.81 -9.64 2.25
CA ALA A 125 -23.98 -8.45 2.11
C ALA A 125 -24.19 -7.44 3.23
N ALA A 126 -25.44 -7.21 3.65
CA ALA A 126 -25.75 -6.31 4.76
C ALA A 126 -25.21 -6.87 6.08
N ILE A 127 -25.43 -8.16 6.37
CA ILE A 127 -24.91 -8.81 7.58
C ILE A 127 -23.38 -8.74 7.61
N GLY A 128 -22.70 -9.10 6.52
CA GLY A 128 -21.24 -9.09 6.46
C GLY A 128 -20.65 -7.68 6.61
N ALA A 129 -21.22 -6.68 5.94
CA ALA A 129 -20.74 -5.31 6.03
C ALA A 129 -21.01 -4.69 7.42
N LEU A 130 -22.20 -4.93 7.99
CA LEU A 130 -22.55 -4.42 9.32
C LEU A 130 -21.79 -5.17 10.43
N ALA A 131 -21.48 -6.46 10.28
CA ALA A 131 -20.60 -7.15 11.22
C ALA A 131 -19.22 -6.49 11.29
N TYR A 132 -18.67 -6.06 10.14
CA TYR A 132 -17.41 -5.32 10.12
C TYR A 132 -17.55 -3.91 10.73
N THR A 133 -18.73 -3.28 10.57
CA THR A 133 -19.01 -1.95 11.14
C THR A 133 -18.78 -1.91 12.66
N PHE A 134 -19.17 -2.98 13.36
CA PHE A 134 -19.07 -3.10 14.81
C PHE A 134 -17.86 -3.93 15.27
N SER A 135 -16.91 -4.21 14.37
CA SER A 135 -15.65 -4.85 14.76
C SER A 135 -14.75 -3.85 15.48
N ASP A 136 -14.22 -4.25 16.64
CA ASP A 136 -13.53 -3.37 17.58
C ASP A 136 -12.38 -2.56 16.95
N SER A 137 -11.46 -3.22 16.24
CA SER A 137 -10.31 -2.55 15.64
C SER A 137 -10.70 -1.63 14.48
N PHE A 138 -11.74 -1.98 13.72
CA PHE A 138 -12.21 -1.12 12.64
C PHE A 138 -12.97 0.10 13.18
N TRP A 139 -13.82 -0.10 14.18
CA TRP A 139 -14.57 0.97 14.82
C TRP A 139 -13.62 1.95 15.53
N PHE A 140 -12.65 1.45 16.30
CA PHE A 140 -11.63 2.28 16.96
C PHE A 140 -10.93 3.19 15.93
N SER A 141 -10.45 2.63 14.82
CA SER A 141 -9.84 3.44 13.76
C SER A 141 -10.82 4.36 13.02
N ALA A 142 -12.13 4.10 13.04
CA ALA A 142 -13.12 4.88 12.31
C ALA A 142 -13.48 6.19 13.01
N VAL A 143 -13.30 6.28 14.33
CA VAL A 143 -13.76 7.42 15.14
C VAL A 143 -12.67 8.45 15.42
N GLU A 144 -11.47 8.25 14.86
CA GLU A 144 -10.28 9.06 15.11
C GLU A 144 -9.58 9.46 13.81
N ALA A 145 -8.82 10.56 13.81
CA ALA A 145 -8.11 11.11 12.66
C ALA A 145 -6.88 10.29 12.24
N GLU A 146 -7.11 9.03 11.85
CA GLU A 146 -6.09 8.10 11.38
C GLU A 146 -6.12 7.87 9.86
N VAL A 147 -4.94 7.65 9.29
CA VAL A 147 -4.77 7.34 7.85
C VAL A 147 -5.38 5.98 7.47
N TYR A 148 -5.57 5.09 8.44
CA TYR A 148 -6.11 3.74 8.23
C TYR A 148 -7.56 3.75 7.75
N ALA A 149 -8.37 4.74 8.16
CA ALA A 149 -9.75 4.88 7.70
C ALA A 149 -9.81 5.14 6.19
N MET A 150 -9.02 6.08 5.70
CA MET A 150 -8.92 6.39 4.28
C MET A 150 -8.22 5.27 3.49
N SER A 151 -7.20 4.63 4.07
CA SER A 151 -6.55 3.47 3.47
C SER A 151 -7.52 2.30 3.25
N SER A 152 -8.40 2.06 4.23
CA SER A 152 -9.43 1.02 4.17
C SER A 152 -10.45 1.32 3.07
N LEU A 153 -10.85 2.59 2.92
CA LEU A 153 -11.73 3.03 1.84
C LEU A 153 -11.12 2.74 0.47
N PHE A 154 -9.86 3.13 0.24
CA PHE A 154 -9.19 2.90 -1.04
C PHE A 154 -9.03 1.40 -1.32
N THR A 155 -8.73 0.60 -0.31
CA THR A 155 -8.66 -0.86 -0.43
C THR A 155 -10.02 -1.45 -0.84
N ALA A 156 -11.09 -1.10 -0.14
CA ALA A 156 -12.44 -1.56 -0.46
C ALA A 156 -12.88 -1.08 -1.84
N LEU A 157 -12.56 0.15 -2.22
CA LEU A 157 -12.88 0.73 -3.52
C LEU A 157 -12.13 0.04 -4.65
N VAL A 158 -10.83 -0.27 -4.49
CA VAL A 158 -10.03 -1.00 -5.50
C VAL A 158 -10.54 -2.43 -5.67
N VAL A 159 -10.81 -3.14 -4.56
CA VAL A 159 -11.37 -4.51 -4.60
C VAL A 159 -12.76 -4.50 -5.26
N TRP A 160 -13.61 -3.55 -4.90
CA TRP A 160 -14.90 -3.37 -5.56
C TRP A 160 -14.73 -3.06 -7.05
N ALA A 161 -13.83 -2.15 -7.41
CA ALA A 161 -13.61 -1.71 -8.79
C ALA A 161 -13.12 -2.87 -9.68
N ILE A 162 -12.25 -3.75 -9.19
CA ILE A 162 -11.82 -4.92 -9.98
C ILE A 162 -12.94 -5.95 -10.15
N LEU A 163 -13.82 -6.12 -9.16
CA LEU A 163 -15.00 -6.98 -9.27
C LEU A 163 -16.07 -6.37 -10.18
N LYS A 164 -16.17 -5.03 -10.21
CA LYS A 164 -16.98 -4.33 -11.22
C LYS A 164 -16.40 -4.52 -12.60
N TRP A 165 -15.09 -4.44 -12.74
CA TRP A 165 -14.40 -4.75 -13.99
C TRP A 165 -14.69 -6.19 -14.42
N ASP A 166 -14.73 -7.18 -13.52
CA ASP A 166 -15.03 -8.60 -13.81
C ASP A 166 -16.35 -8.78 -14.59
N VAL A 167 -17.37 -7.97 -14.29
CA VAL A 167 -18.70 -8.08 -14.92
C VAL A 167 -18.88 -7.20 -16.17
N VAL A 168 -17.85 -6.43 -16.56
CA VAL A 168 -17.87 -5.59 -17.77
C VAL A 168 -17.45 -6.42 -18.98
N GLU A 169 -18.20 -6.33 -20.08
CA GLU A 169 -17.92 -7.06 -21.32
C GLU A 169 -17.34 -6.19 -22.43
N ASP A 170 -17.63 -4.87 -22.43
CA ASP A 170 -17.08 -3.95 -23.41
C ASP A 170 -15.58 -3.73 -23.14
N PRO A 171 -14.67 -4.10 -24.08
CA PRO A 171 -13.23 -3.89 -23.91
C PRO A 171 -12.81 -2.44 -23.65
N ARG A 172 -13.58 -1.45 -24.14
CA ARG A 172 -13.29 -0.03 -23.88
C ARG A 172 -13.53 0.33 -22.42
N GLU A 173 -14.65 -0.12 -21.88
CA GLU A 173 -14.98 0.03 -20.46
C GLU A 173 -14.01 -0.75 -19.58
N GLU A 174 -13.59 -1.96 -19.98
CA GLU A 174 -12.55 -2.73 -19.28
C GLU A 174 -11.27 -1.91 -19.09
N ASN A 175 -10.80 -1.24 -20.15
CA ASN A 175 -9.60 -0.41 -20.09
C ASN A 175 -9.79 0.82 -19.18
N ARG A 176 -10.96 1.45 -19.20
CA ARG A 176 -11.28 2.60 -18.32
C ARG A 176 -11.19 2.22 -16.84
N TRP A 177 -11.75 1.06 -16.48
CA TRP A 177 -11.67 0.54 -15.11
C TRP A 177 -10.23 0.24 -14.69
N MET A 178 -9.38 -0.27 -15.59
CA MET A 178 -7.97 -0.50 -15.29
C MET A 178 -7.20 0.79 -15.04
N ILE A 179 -7.47 1.84 -15.82
CA ILE A 179 -6.88 3.16 -15.61
C ILE A 179 -7.39 3.77 -14.30
N PHE A 180 -8.68 3.62 -13.99
CA PHE A 180 -9.26 4.07 -12.73
C PHE A 180 -8.66 3.36 -11.52
N ILE A 181 -8.51 2.03 -11.55
CA ILE A 181 -7.85 1.26 -10.48
C ILE A 181 -6.40 1.73 -10.30
N ALA A 182 -5.67 1.95 -11.40
CA ALA A 182 -4.30 2.45 -11.33
C ALA A 182 -4.23 3.86 -10.70
N TYR A 183 -5.16 4.75 -11.03
CA TYR A 183 -5.28 6.06 -10.40
C TYR A 183 -5.50 5.96 -8.88
N LEU A 184 -6.43 5.09 -8.45
CA LEU A 184 -6.70 4.85 -7.05
C LEU A 184 -5.49 4.28 -6.30
N ILE A 185 -4.75 3.36 -6.93
CA ILE A 185 -3.48 2.87 -6.39
C ILE A 185 -2.50 4.03 -6.23
N GLY A 186 -2.34 4.90 -7.25
CA GLY A 186 -1.49 6.08 -7.17
C GLY A 186 -1.84 7.02 -6.01
N LEU A 187 -3.12 7.35 -5.85
CA LEU A 187 -3.62 8.18 -4.75
C LEU A 187 -3.38 7.53 -3.39
N SER A 188 -3.60 6.21 -3.28
CA SER A 188 -3.41 5.47 -2.04
C SER A 188 -1.98 5.49 -1.52
N ILE A 189 -0.98 5.61 -2.40
CA ILE A 189 0.42 5.78 -1.99
C ILE A 189 0.56 7.06 -1.14
N GLY A 190 -0.16 8.13 -1.50
CA GLY A 190 -0.24 9.37 -0.74
C GLY A 190 -1.08 9.30 0.54
N ILE A 191 -1.58 8.12 0.92
CA ILE A 191 -2.32 7.86 2.16
C ILE A 191 -1.54 6.85 3.00
N HIS A 192 -1.49 5.61 2.53
CA HIS A 192 -0.82 4.49 3.15
C HIS A 192 -0.59 3.37 2.13
N LEU A 193 0.53 2.65 2.26
CA LEU A 193 0.91 1.58 1.35
C LEU A 193 0.09 0.29 1.47
N LEU A 194 -0.88 0.23 2.38
CA LEU A 194 -1.67 -0.99 2.65
C LEU A 194 -2.55 -1.37 1.47
N ASN A 195 -2.95 -0.41 0.64
CA ASN A 195 -3.75 -0.70 -0.55
C ASN A 195 -3.01 -1.60 -1.58
N LEU A 196 -1.67 -1.67 -1.52
CA LEU A 196 -0.90 -2.60 -2.35
C LEU A 196 -1.23 -4.08 -2.03
N LEU A 197 -1.78 -4.36 -0.84
CA LEU A 197 -2.29 -5.68 -0.47
C LEU A 197 -3.49 -6.13 -1.31
N ALA A 198 -4.11 -5.24 -2.10
CA ALA A 198 -5.13 -5.61 -3.07
C ALA A 198 -4.56 -6.32 -4.31
N ILE A 199 -3.25 -6.21 -4.59
CA ILE A 199 -2.61 -6.78 -5.79
C ILE A 199 -2.87 -8.29 -5.96
N PRO A 200 -2.73 -9.14 -4.92
CA PRO A 200 -3.13 -10.55 -4.98
C PRO A 200 -4.57 -10.78 -5.46
N VAL A 201 -5.52 -9.96 -4.99
CA VAL A 201 -6.92 -10.04 -5.41
C VAL A 201 -7.07 -9.60 -6.87
N LEU A 202 -6.38 -8.54 -7.29
CA LEU A 202 -6.36 -8.09 -8.69
C LEU A 202 -5.89 -9.20 -9.63
N GLY A 203 -4.78 -9.88 -9.28
CA GLY A 203 -4.23 -10.96 -10.08
C GLY A 203 -5.15 -12.18 -10.18
N LEU A 204 -5.81 -12.55 -9.08
CA LEU A 204 -6.80 -13.62 -9.07
C LEU A 204 -8.03 -13.27 -9.93
N VAL A 205 -8.62 -12.09 -9.75
CA VAL A 205 -9.79 -11.67 -10.54
C VAL A 205 -9.43 -11.59 -12.03
N TYR A 206 -8.25 -11.05 -12.36
CA TYR A 206 -7.75 -11.02 -13.73
C TYR A 206 -7.62 -12.44 -14.33
N TYR A 207 -7.03 -13.38 -13.59
CA TYR A 207 -6.88 -14.77 -14.02
C TYR A 207 -8.25 -15.39 -14.33
N PHE A 208 -9.19 -15.32 -13.38
CA PHE A 208 -10.51 -15.92 -13.55
C PHE A 208 -11.33 -15.27 -14.68
N LYS A 209 -11.09 -13.99 -14.98
CA LYS A 209 -11.78 -13.32 -16.09
C LYS A 209 -11.19 -13.66 -17.45
N LYS A 210 -9.87 -13.59 -17.60
CA LYS A 210 -9.21 -13.63 -18.92
C LYS A 210 -8.85 -15.03 -19.40
N TYR A 211 -8.72 -16.00 -18.50
CA TYR A 211 -8.40 -17.38 -18.85
C TYR A 211 -9.68 -18.20 -18.93
N LYS A 212 -9.83 -18.95 -20.04
CA LYS A 212 -11.01 -19.79 -20.30
C LYS A 212 -11.05 -21.05 -19.45
N GLU A 213 -9.88 -21.64 -19.21
CA GLU A 213 -9.74 -22.82 -18.37
C GLU A 213 -9.19 -22.45 -17.00
N HIS A 214 -9.94 -22.80 -15.96
CA HIS A 214 -9.58 -22.56 -14.57
C HIS A 214 -9.00 -23.83 -13.97
N THR A 215 -7.74 -23.77 -13.51
CA THR A 215 -7.09 -24.86 -12.80
C THR A 215 -6.61 -24.38 -11.45
N LEU A 216 -6.55 -25.28 -10.46
CA LEU A 216 -5.98 -24.97 -9.14
C LEU A 216 -4.55 -24.46 -9.27
N LEU A 217 -3.74 -25.10 -10.14
CA LEU A 217 -2.37 -24.65 -10.42
C LEU A 217 -2.34 -23.24 -11.01
N GLY A 218 -3.23 -22.92 -11.96
CA GLY A 218 -3.33 -21.57 -12.53
C GLY A 218 -3.69 -20.50 -11.49
N ALA A 219 -4.63 -20.81 -10.58
CA ALA A 219 -4.99 -19.92 -9.48
C ALA A 219 -3.83 -19.73 -8.49
N VAL A 220 -3.12 -20.81 -8.13
CA VAL A 220 -1.93 -20.75 -7.27
C VAL A 220 -0.80 -19.95 -7.92
N LEU A 221 -0.56 -20.12 -9.22
CA LEU A 221 0.45 -19.35 -9.96
C LEU A 221 0.07 -17.87 -10.07
N ALA A 222 -1.21 -17.56 -10.29
CA ALA A 222 -1.70 -16.17 -10.31
C ALA A 222 -1.53 -15.50 -8.94
N LEU A 223 -1.89 -16.19 -7.86
CA LEU A 223 -1.70 -15.70 -6.50
C LEU A 223 -0.21 -15.54 -6.17
N GLY A 224 0.60 -16.56 -6.43
CA GLY A 224 2.04 -16.55 -6.18
C GLY A 224 2.76 -15.47 -6.99
N GLY A 225 2.45 -15.31 -8.27
CA GLY A 225 3.00 -14.24 -9.12
C GLY A 225 2.63 -12.84 -8.62
N SER A 226 1.40 -12.65 -8.17
CA SER A 226 0.93 -11.37 -7.61
C SER A 226 1.56 -11.06 -6.25
N LEU A 227 1.77 -12.07 -5.42
CA LEU A 227 2.53 -11.94 -4.16
C LEU A 227 3.99 -11.59 -4.43
N VAL A 228 4.64 -12.21 -5.42
CA VAL A 228 6.00 -11.83 -5.82
C VAL A 228 6.05 -10.37 -6.25
N VAL A 229 5.09 -9.90 -7.06
CA VAL A 229 4.98 -8.48 -7.43
C VAL A 229 4.87 -7.59 -6.18
N LEU A 230 3.97 -7.93 -5.25
CA LEU A 230 3.80 -7.18 -4.00
C LEU A 230 5.10 -7.16 -3.17
N LEU A 231 5.76 -8.30 -3.00
CA LEU A 231 7.01 -8.40 -2.24
C LEU A 231 8.14 -7.60 -2.88
N LEU A 232 8.22 -7.58 -4.21
CA LEU A 232 9.15 -6.72 -4.93
C LEU A 232 8.87 -5.26 -4.60
N ILE A 233 7.61 -4.81 -4.70
CA ILE A 233 7.17 -3.45 -4.33
C ILE A 233 7.59 -3.10 -2.90
N MET A 234 7.28 -3.96 -1.93
CA MET A 234 7.62 -3.75 -0.52
C MET A 234 9.13 -3.66 -0.28
N LYS A 235 9.94 -4.49 -0.94
CA LYS A 235 11.39 -4.40 -0.83
C LYS A 235 11.95 -3.07 -1.36
N GLY A 236 11.37 -2.52 -2.42
CA GLY A 236 11.76 -1.22 -2.96
C GLY A 236 11.40 -0.05 -2.05
N VAL A 237 10.25 -0.12 -1.39
CA VAL A 237 9.83 0.87 -0.39
C VAL A 237 10.76 0.85 0.83
N VAL A 238 11.03 -0.33 1.39
CA VAL A 238 11.79 -0.48 2.66
C VAL A 238 13.30 -0.21 2.48
N GLY A 239 13.76 0.13 1.26
CA GLY A 239 15.15 0.51 1.04
C GLY A 239 16.16 -0.64 1.09
N GLU A 240 15.70 -1.89 1.28
CA GLU A 240 16.53 -3.11 1.24
C GLU A 240 16.92 -3.54 -0.19
N MET A 241 16.54 -2.76 -1.20
CA MET A 241 17.06 -2.91 -2.56
C MET A 241 18.50 -2.40 -2.64
N GLY A 242 19.46 -3.20 -2.17
CA GLY A 242 20.87 -3.05 -2.55
C GLY A 242 21.08 -3.25 -4.07
N VAL A 243 22.16 -3.93 -4.51
CA VAL A 243 22.54 -4.15 -5.94
C VAL A 243 21.54 -5.04 -6.76
N TRP A 244 20.36 -5.34 -6.21
CA TRP A 244 19.34 -6.20 -6.78
C TRP A 244 18.51 -5.67 -7.97
N PRO A 245 18.45 -4.35 -8.32
CA PRO A 245 17.76 -3.88 -9.51
C PRO A 245 18.17 -4.63 -10.78
N ARG A 246 19.45 -5.02 -10.88
CA ARG A 246 19.98 -5.79 -12.01
C ARG A 246 19.47 -7.24 -12.05
N ARG A 247 19.24 -7.88 -10.90
CA ARG A 247 18.76 -9.27 -10.81
C ARG A 247 17.24 -9.38 -10.94
N ILE A 248 16.50 -8.40 -10.43
CA ILE A 248 15.04 -8.31 -10.61
C ILE A 248 14.69 -8.02 -12.06
N PHE A 249 15.49 -7.18 -12.74
CA PHE A 249 15.42 -7.01 -14.19
C PHE A 249 15.62 -8.33 -14.93
N LEU A 250 16.60 -9.15 -14.53
CA LEU A 250 16.84 -10.47 -15.11
C LEU A 250 15.73 -11.49 -14.80
N ILE A 251 15.13 -11.43 -13.61
CA ILE A 251 13.97 -12.27 -13.23
C ILE A 251 12.72 -11.84 -14.02
N ALA A 252 12.48 -10.55 -14.19
CA ALA A 252 11.39 -10.04 -15.03
C ALA A 252 11.58 -10.46 -16.51
N ILE A 253 12.82 -10.45 -17.00
CA ILE A 253 13.17 -11.00 -18.32
C ILE A 253 12.93 -12.52 -18.36
N ALA A 254 13.31 -13.27 -17.32
CA ALA A 254 13.14 -14.72 -17.26
C ALA A 254 11.67 -15.13 -17.15
N VAL A 255 10.87 -14.43 -16.33
CA VAL A 255 9.42 -14.61 -16.22
C VAL A 255 8.74 -14.19 -17.52
N GLY A 256 9.15 -13.08 -18.12
CA GLY A 256 8.70 -12.66 -19.45
C GLY A 256 9.04 -13.69 -20.53
N TYR A 257 10.19 -14.37 -20.43
CA TYR A 257 10.59 -15.45 -21.31
C TYR A 257 9.77 -16.74 -21.09
N LEU A 258 9.43 -17.08 -19.84
CA LEU A 258 8.58 -18.22 -19.50
C LEU A 258 7.12 -18.00 -19.93
N VAL A 259 6.60 -16.78 -19.79
CA VAL A 259 5.29 -16.38 -20.33
C VAL A 259 5.30 -16.40 -21.85
N TYR A 260 6.37 -15.90 -22.48
CA TYR A 260 6.58 -16.03 -23.93
C TYR A 260 6.58 -17.50 -24.39
N TYR A 261 7.21 -18.40 -23.64
CA TYR A 261 7.28 -19.82 -23.96
C TYR A 261 5.91 -20.51 -23.85
N ASN A 262 5.15 -20.22 -22.79
CA ASN A 262 3.81 -20.80 -22.59
C ASN A 262 2.78 -20.26 -23.60
N VAL A 263 2.83 -18.97 -23.95
CA VAL A 263 1.91 -18.40 -24.95
C VAL A 263 2.26 -18.81 -26.38
N LYS A 264 3.53 -19.13 -26.67
CA LYS A 264 3.91 -19.68 -27.99
C LYS A 264 3.20 -21.00 -28.30
N ASN A 265 2.76 -21.73 -27.29
CA ASN A 265 2.04 -23.00 -27.45
C ASN A 265 0.51 -22.85 -27.61
N GLU A 266 -0.05 -21.64 -27.45
CA GLU A 266 -1.47 -21.37 -27.67
C GLU A 266 -1.64 -20.28 -28.75
N ASN A 267 -2.38 -20.59 -29.81
CA ASN A 267 -2.59 -19.74 -31.00
C ASN A 267 -3.27 -18.39 -30.67
N VAL A 268 -2.51 -17.42 -30.17
CA VAL A 268 -2.93 -16.02 -30.04
C VAL A 268 -2.01 -15.14 -30.89
N ASP A 269 -2.59 -14.27 -31.72
CA ASP A 269 -1.89 -13.29 -32.56
C ASP A 269 -1.26 -12.17 -31.70
N SER A 270 -0.17 -12.51 -31.01
CA SER A 270 0.18 -11.92 -29.72
C SER A 270 1.65 -11.51 -29.54
N ARG A 271 2.51 -11.78 -30.52
CA ARG A 271 3.98 -11.71 -30.32
C ARG A 271 4.52 -10.28 -30.09
N THR A 272 3.96 -9.27 -30.75
CA THR A 272 4.39 -7.86 -30.58
C THR A 272 3.71 -7.22 -29.37
N ASN A 273 2.42 -7.48 -29.18
CA ASN A 273 1.65 -6.94 -28.05
C ASN A 273 2.10 -7.50 -26.71
N ILE A 274 2.51 -8.78 -26.64
CA ILE A 274 3.03 -9.40 -25.42
C ILE A 274 4.45 -8.92 -25.12
N ARG A 275 5.33 -8.74 -26.12
CA ARG A 275 6.66 -8.18 -25.89
C ARG A 275 6.59 -6.74 -25.39
N VAL A 276 5.69 -5.91 -25.94
CA VAL A 276 5.49 -4.53 -25.49
C VAL A 276 4.71 -4.47 -24.17
N PHE A 277 3.77 -5.37 -23.92
CA PHE A 277 3.09 -5.51 -22.63
C PHE A 277 4.03 -5.98 -21.54
N LEU A 278 4.89 -6.97 -21.78
CA LEU A 278 5.93 -7.42 -20.83
C LEU A 278 7.01 -6.35 -20.64
N LEU A 279 7.28 -5.50 -21.65
CA LEU A 279 8.14 -4.34 -21.50
C LEU A 279 7.46 -3.23 -20.69
N ALA A 280 6.17 -2.94 -20.92
CA ALA A 280 5.41 -1.92 -20.19
C ALA A 280 5.03 -2.35 -18.76
N LEU A 281 4.78 -3.64 -18.55
CA LEU A 281 4.57 -4.30 -17.26
C LEU A 281 5.91 -4.46 -16.55
N GLY A 282 6.99 -4.81 -17.25
CA GLY A 282 8.34 -4.83 -16.71
C GLY A 282 8.78 -3.44 -16.26
N VAL A 283 8.61 -2.42 -17.11
CA VAL A 283 8.85 -1.01 -16.77
C VAL A 283 7.90 -0.55 -15.66
N GLY A 284 6.62 -0.92 -15.69
CA GLY A 284 5.59 -0.61 -14.68
C GLY A 284 5.82 -1.25 -13.31
N LEU A 285 6.32 -2.49 -13.28
CA LEU A 285 6.64 -3.25 -12.06
C LEU A 285 8.00 -2.83 -11.48
N ILE A 286 8.97 -2.55 -12.34
CA ILE A 286 10.25 -1.90 -11.97
C ILE A 286 9.99 -0.46 -11.51
N SER A 287 8.93 0.18 -12.00
CA SER A 287 8.54 1.53 -11.60
C SER A 287 7.48 1.58 -10.52
N LEU A 288 6.88 0.51 -9.99
CA LEU A 288 6.03 0.62 -8.79
C LEU A 288 6.87 0.53 -7.50
N THR A 289 7.91 -0.30 -7.51
CA THR A 289 9.07 -0.17 -6.59
C THR A 289 9.79 1.16 -6.80
N GLY A 290 9.93 1.57 -8.07
CA GLY A 290 10.53 2.82 -8.46
C GLY A 290 9.72 4.06 -8.03
N VAL A 291 8.43 4.17 -8.27
CA VAL A 291 7.68 5.44 -8.19
C VAL A 291 7.80 6.06 -6.80
N ILE A 292 7.71 5.24 -5.75
CA ILE A 292 7.70 5.72 -4.38
C ILE A 292 9.10 6.22 -3.97
N THR A 293 10.16 5.42 -4.12
CA THR A 293 11.50 5.78 -3.64
C THR A 293 12.56 5.82 -4.74
N GLY A 294 12.44 4.98 -5.77
CA GLY A 294 13.39 4.88 -6.88
C GLY A 294 13.34 6.04 -7.88
N LEU A 295 12.17 6.57 -8.23
CA LEU A 295 11.96 7.69 -9.13
C LEU A 295 12.52 8.95 -8.46
N PRO A 296 12.13 9.31 -7.21
CA PRO A 296 12.84 10.35 -6.47
C PRO A 296 14.36 10.14 -6.43
N SER A 297 14.84 8.90 -6.25
CA SER A 297 16.29 8.60 -6.27
C SER A 297 16.94 8.88 -7.63
N LEU A 298 16.27 8.61 -8.76
CA LEU A 298 16.76 8.95 -10.10
C LEU A 298 16.80 10.48 -10.30
N PHE A 299 15.77 11.19 -9.82
CA PHE A 299 15.77 12.65 -9.80
C PHE A 299 16.93 13.20 -8.96
N GLY A 300 17.23 12.59 -7.80
CA GLY A 300 18.38 12.94 -6.97
C GLY A 300 19.73 12.71 -7.67
N GLN A 301 19.88 11.61 -8.41
CA GLN A 301 21.09 11.34 -9.20
C GLN A 301 21.27 12.38 -10.33
N ALA A 302 20.20 12.71 -11.05
CA ALA A 302 20.23 13.75 -12.06
C ALA A 302 20.57 15.12 -11.46
N GLU A 303 20.02 15.42 -10.28
CA GLU A 303 20.32 16.65 -9.53
C GLU A 303 21.80 16.76 -9.16
N LEU A 304 22.42 15.69 -8.66
CA LEU A 304 23.86 15.69 -8.37
C LEU A 304 24.69 15.92 -9.63
N LEU A 305 24.37 15.23 -10.72
CA LEU A 305 25.09 15.37 -11.99
C LEU A 305 25.05 16.82 -12.49
N PHE A 306 23.87 17.43 -12.53
CA PHE A 306 23.70 18.77 -13.08
C PHE A 306 24.31 19.85 -12.17
N VAL A 307 24.12 19.74 -10.87
CA VAL A 307 24.61 20.75 -9.93
C VAL A 307 26.11 20.59 -9.65
N ASN A 308 26.55 19.38 -9.32
CA ASN A 308 27.93 19.17 -8.88
C ASN A 308 28.91 19.05 -10.06
N ASP A 309 28.54 18.33 -11.12
CA ASP A 309 29.45 18.05 -12.23
C ASP A 309 29.33 19.11 -13.34
N MET A 310 28.12 19.57 -13.65
CA MET A 310 27.90 20.60 -14.68
C MET A 310 27.88 22.04 -14.12
N GLY A 311 27.85 22.22 -12.80
CA GLY A 311 27.89 23.54 -12.15
C GLY A 311 26.62 24.38 -12.34
N LEU A 312 25.48 23.75 -12.61
CA LEU A 312 24.20 24.43 -12.79
C LEU A 312 23.52 24.76 -11.46
N PRO A 313 22.55 25.69 -11.43
CA PRO A 313 21.79 25.99 -10.21
C PRO A 313 21.00 24.80 -9.67
N PHE A 314 20.73 24.81 -8.36
CA PHE A 314 19.85 23.82 -7.71
C PHE A 314 18.49 23.71 -8.42
N GLY A 315 17.99 22.48 -8.52
CA GLY A 315 16.76 22.11 -9.22
C GLY A 315 16.94 21.87 -10.72
N SER A 316 18.09 22.19 -11.31
CA SER A 316 18.32 22.02 -12.75
C SER A 316 18.25 20.57 -13.20
N GLY A 317 18.80 19.62 -12.42
CA GLY A 317 18.72 18.19 -12.74
C GLY A 317 17.31 17.65 -12.58
N ILE A 318 16.58 18.12 -11.57
CA ILE A 318 15.16 17.78 -11.37
C ILE A 318 14.33 18.22 -12.59
N VAL A 319 14.45 19.47 -13.02
CA VAL A 319 13.69 20.00 -14.17
C VAL A 319 14.07 19.28 -15.46
N ALA A 320 15.37 19.14 -15.74
CA ALA A 320 15.83 18.50 -16.98
C ALA A 320 15.37 17.05 -17.07
N PHE A 321 15.58 16.26 -16.00
CA PHE A 321 15.12 14.87 -15.96
C PHE A 321 13.60 14.78 -16.00
N GLY A 322 12.88 15.65 -15.30
CA GLY A 322 11.42 15.69 -15.31
C GLY A 322 10.83 15.94 -16.70
N LEU A 323 11.41 16.87 -17.47
CA LEU A 323 10.99 17.14 -18.85
C LEU A 323 11.24 15.97 -19.78
N VAL A 324 12.42 15.33 -19.69
CA VAL A 324 12.73 14.12 -20.46
C VAL A 324 11.76 12.99 -20.09
N TRP A 325 11.54 12.78 -18.80
CA TRP A 325 10.66 11.73 -18.29
C TRP A 325 9.22 11.91 -18.76
N LEU A 326 8.67 13.12 -18.64
CA LEU A 326 7.34 13.46 -19.13
C LEU A 326 7.25 13.32 -20.65
N GLY A 327 8.28 13.76 -21.38
CA GLY A 327 8.39 13.60 -22.83
C GLY A 327 8.33 12.13 -23.26
N LEU A 328 9.04 11.25 -22.54
CA LEU A 328 9.01 9.80 -22.79
C LEU A 328 7.62 9.19 -22.54
N ILE A 329 6.96 9.55 -21.43
CA ILE A 329 5.59 9.08 -21.14
C ILE A 329 4.64 9.49 -22.27
N VAL A 330 4.65 10.77 -22.66
CA VAL A 330 3.79 11.28 -23.74
C VAL A 330 4.12 10.60 -25.07
N TYR A 331 5.41 10.44 -25.39
CA TYR A 331 5.86 9.74 -26.58
C TYR A 331 5.34 8.30 -26.63
N PHE A 332 5.50 7.52 -25.56
CA PHE A 332 5.07 6.13 -25.52
C PHE A 332 3.55 5.97 -25.55
N ILE A 333 2.80 6.87 -24.90
CA ILE A 333 1.32 6.90 -25.01
C ILE A 333 0.92 7.13 -26.47
N ARG A 334 1.49 8.15 -27.13
CA ARG A 334 1.19 8.45 -28.55
C ARG A 334 1.62 7.31 -29.48
N TYR A 335 2.81 6.75 -29.26
CA TYR A 335 3.34 5.64 -30.04
C TYR A 335 2.44 4.40 -29.96
N THR A 336 2.06 4.00 -28.74
CA THR A 336 1.17 2.84 -28.53
C THR A 336 -0.21 3.07 -29.14
N GLN A 337 -0.74 4.29 -29.08
CA GLN A 337 -1.99 4.66 -29.72
C GLN A 337 -1.91 4.58 -31.25
N GLN A 338 -0.88 5.17 -31.87
CA GLN A 338 -0.68 5.17 -33.33
C GLN A 338 -0.48 3.76 -33.89
N LYS A 339 0.17 2.87 -33.11
CA LYS A 339 0.40 1.48 -33.50
C LYS A 339 -0.75 0.53 -33.16
N GLY A 340 -1.85 1.03 -32.58
CA GLY A 340 -3.01 0.22 -32.20
C GLY A 340 -2.73 -0.79 -31.08
N LEU A 341 -1.68 -0.58 -30.28
CA LEU A 341 -1.25 -1.49 -29.21
C LEU A 341 -2.09 -1.24 -27.95
N SER A 342 -3.35 -1.69 -27.94
CA SER A 342 -4.34 -1.36 -26.91
C SER A 342 -3.88 -1.69 -25.48
N ILE A 343 -3.36 -2.91 -25.27
CA ILE A 343 -2.88 -3.35 -23.95
C ILE A 343 -1.73 -2.47 -23.46
N ALA A 344 -0.77 -2.18 -24.34
CA ALA A 344 0.38 -1.34 -24.01
C ALA A 344 -0.04 0.12 -23.74
N ASN A 345 -1.01 0.63 -24.49
CA ASN A 345 -1.56 1.96 -24.28
C ASN A 345 -2.27 2.05 -22.92
N THR A 346 -3.11 1.07 -22.58
CA THR A 346 -3.76 1.00 -21.26
C THR A 346 -2.72 0.94 -20.15
N ALA A 347 -1.66 0.13 -20.29
CA ALA A 347 -0.58 0.06 -19.30
C ALA A 347 0.15 1.40 -19.12
N MET A 348 0.46 2.10 -20.21
CA MET A 348 1.09 3.43 -20.15
C MET A 348 0.18 4.50 -19.55
N LEU A 349 -1.12 4.45 -19.84
CA LEU A 349 -2.12 5.32 -19.23
C LEU A 349 -2.25 5.02 -17.73
N SER A 350 -2.37 3.75 -17.34
CA SER A 350 -2.38 3.34 -15.94
C SER A 350 -1.13 3.84 -15.20
N TYR A 351 0.05 3.73 -15.82
CA TYR A 351 1.29 4.28 -15.26
C TYR A 351 1.23 5.80 -15.06
N ALA A 352 0.77 6.54 -16.07
CA ALA A 352 0.59 7.98 -15.96
C ALA A 352 -0.39 8.36 -14.85
N PHE A 353 -1.51 7.63 -14.70
CA PHE A 353 -2.49 7.89 -13.65
C PHE A 353 -1.99 7.51 -12.25
N ILE A 354 -1.13 6.50 -12.11
CA ILE A 354 -0.41 6.23 -10.85
C ILE A 354 0.45 7.46 -10.48
N LEU A 355 1.20 8.01 -11.43
CA LEU A 355 2.02 9.20 -11.21
C LEU A 355 1.19 10.44 -10.85
N ILE A 356 0.02 10.62 -11.50
CA ILE A 356 -0.90 11.72 -11.17
C ILE A 356 -1.38 11.58 -9.71
N GLY A 357 -1.72 10.37 -9.26
CA GLY A 357 -2.08 10.15 -7.85
C GLY A 357 -0.90 10.38 -6.88
N TYR A 358 0.28 9.89 -7.25
CA TYR A 358 1.51 10.07 -6.48
C TYR A 358 1.96 11.54 -6.38
N ALA A 359 1.55 12.40 -7.33
CA ALA A 359 1.91 13.82 -7.34
C ALA A 359 1.45 14.59 -6.08
N SER A 360 0.51 14.05 -5.30
CA SER A 360 0.15 14.57 -3.98
C SER A 360 1.36 14.77 -3.06
N TYR A 361 2.39 13.93 -3.17
CA TYR A 361 3.66 14.08 -2.44
C TYR A 361 4.40 15.38 -2.68
N GLY A 362 4.14 16.08 -3.78
CA GLY A 362 4.70 17.41 -4.02
C GLY A 362 4.39 18.39 -2.89
N ILE A 363 3.26 18.22 -2.19
CA ILE A 363 2.89 19.10 -1.06
C ILE A 363 3.89 19.03 0.08
N ILE A 364 4.51 17.86 0.34
CA ILE A 364 5.48 17.70 1.43
C ILE A 364 6.70 18.58 1.19
N VAL A 365 7.27 18.53 -0.02
CA VAL A 365 8.43 19.34 -0.39
C VAL A 365 8.07 20.82 -0.42
N VAL A 366 6.93 21.18 -1.01
CA VAL A 366 6.47 22.57 -1.08
C VAL A 366 6.29 23.15 0.31
N ARG A 367 5.63 22.43 1.21
CA ARG A 367 5.34 22.92 2.57
C ARG A 367 6.58 22.93 3.43
N SER A 368 7.49 21.96 3.33
CA SER A 368 8.77 22.02 4.04
C SER A 368 9.60 23.25 3.66
N ASN A 369 9.59 23.68 2.38
CA ASN A 369 10.24 24.94 1.95
C ASN A 369 9.67 26.20 2.62
N ASP A 370 8.42 26.18 3.07
CA ASP A 370 7.82 27.29 3.83
C ASP A 370 8.24 27.30 5.31
N ASN A 371 9.04 26.33 5.76
CA ASN A 371 9.52 26.17 7.14
C ASN A 371 8.39 26.21 8.20
N PRO A 372 7.40 25.30 8.11
CA PRO A 372 6.26 25.29 9.01
C PRO A 372 6.68 24.88 10.44
N PRO A 373 5.89 25.20 11.47
CA PRO A 373 6.20 24.83 12.85
C PRO A 373 6.41 23.33 13.08
N ILE A 374 5.62 22.49 12.41
CA ILE A 374 5.83 21.04 12.35
C ILE A 374 6.41 20.72 10.98
N ASP A 375 7.72 20.47 10.94
CA ASP A 375 8.45 20.10 9.72
C ASP A 375 9.34 18.88 9.96
N GLU A 376 8.72 17.71 10.08
CA GLU A 376 9.46 16.50 10.44
C GLU A 376 10.47 16.10 9.36
N ASN A 377 11.73 15.90 9.80
CA ASN A 377 12.90 15.59 8.97
C ASN A 377 13.27 16.61 7.88
N ASN A 378 12.57 17.74 7.79
CA ASN A 378 12.86 18.83 6.84
C ASN A 378 13.12 18.34 5.37
N PRO A 379 12.10 17.78 4.69
CA PRO A 379 12.20 17.32 3.30
C PRO A 379 12.18 18.46 2.25
N GLU A 380 12.90 19.56 2.49
CA GLU A 380 12.98 20.75 1.63
C GLU A 380 13.54 20.53 0.23
N ASN A 381 14.32 19.47 0.02
CA ASN A 381 14.95 19.22 -1.28
C ASN A 381 14.96 17.73 -1.62
N ILE A 382 15.28 17.40 -2.88
CA ILE A 382 15.19 16.02 -3.35
C ILE A 382 15.99 15.02 -2.49
N MET A 383 17.12 15.43 -1.89
CA MET A 383 17.93 14.55 -1.05
C MET A 383 17.26 14.26 0.29
N SER A 384 16.81 15.30 1.01
CA SER A 384 16.10 15.13 2.27
C SER A 384 14.72 14.49 2.06
N PHE A 385 14.06 14.77 0.94
CA PHE A 385 12.81 14.13 0.55
C PHE A 385 12.96 12.63 0.28
N ILE A 386 14.03 12.19 -0.40
CA ILE A 386 14.33 10.76 -0.56
C ILE A 386 14.52 10.09 0.81
N SER A 387 15.26 10.74 1.71
CA SER A 387 15.51 10.23 3.06
C SER A 387 14.21 10.08 3.86
N TYR A 388 13.35 11.11 3.81
CA TYR A 388 12.01 11.10 4.40
C TYR A 388 11.17 9.94 3.86
N LEU A 389 11.04 9.78 2.55
CA LEU A 389 10.26 8.70 1.93
C LEU A 389 10.77 7.31 2.28
N LYS A 390 12.10 7.15 2.37
CA LYS A 390 12.75 5.89 2.73
C LYS A 390 12.75 5.63 4.23
N ARG A 391 12.22 6.55 5.04
CA ARG A 391 12.11 6.38 6.49
C ARG A 391 13.47 6.14 7.14
N GLU A 392 14.52 6.77 6.59
CA GLU A 392 15.92 6.48 6.97
C GLU A 392 16.21 6.82 8.44
N GLN A 393 15.41 7.70 9.05
CA GLN A 393 15.50 8.08 10.46
C GLN A 393 15.20 6.93 11.45
N TYR A 394 14.42 5.93 11.05
CA TYR A 394 14.04 4.82 11.94
C TYR A 394 15.05 3.67 11.95
N GLY A 395 16.13 3.77 11.17
CA GLY A 395 17.13 2.71 11.03
C GLY A 395 16.67 1.53 10.18
N GLN A 396 17.32 0.39 10.34
CA GLN A 396 17.05 -0.82 9.55
C GLN A 396 16.24 -1.83 10.36
N SER A 397 15.24 -2.44 9.72
CA SER A 397 14.46 -3.56 10.27
C SER A 397 14.56 -4.74 9.30
N PRO A 398 15.54 -5.65 9.47
CA PRO A 398 15.83 -6.67 8.47
C PRO A 398 14.64 -7.63 8.29
N LEU A 399 13.98 -7.59 7.13
CA LEU A 399 12.82 -8.43 6.85
C LEU A 399 13.18 -9.77 6.21
N PHE A 400 14.11 -9.76 5.24
CA PHE A 400 14.44 -10.97 4.48
C PHE A 400 15.80 -11.54 4.82
N TYR A 401 16.77 -10.70 5.15
CA TYR A 401 18.11 -11.12 5.47
C TYR A 401 18.75 -10.08 6.37
N GLY A 402 19.44 -10.53 7.42
CA GLY A 402 20.13 -9.63 8.34
C GLY A 402 20.42 -10.29 9.68
N ALA A 403 20.96 -9.50 10.59
CA ALA A 403 21.48 -9.96 11.87
C ALA A 403 20.40 -10.54 12.80
N GLN A 404 20.76 -11.56 13.56
CA GLN A 404 20.02 -12.05 14.71
C GLN A 404 20.32 -11.21 15.97
N TYR A 405 19.49 -11.33 17.02
CA TYR A 405 19.67 -10.56 18.25
C TYR A 405 20.95 -10.90 19.03
N THR A 406 21.50 -12.09 18.77
CA THR A 406 22.76 -12.63 19.30
C THR A 406 24.00 -12.20 18.51
N ALA A 407 23.80 -11.56 17.36
CA ALA A 407 24.89 -11.16 16.48
C ALA A 407 25.87 -10.23 17.17
N LYS A 408 27.17 -10.50 17.00
CA LYS A 408 28.22 -9.67 17.57
C LYS A 408 28.56 -8.55 16.60
N TYR A 409 28.41 -7.34 17.11
CA TYR A 409 28.76 -6.13 16.40
C TYR A 409 30.29 -6.03 16.22
N ASP A 410 30.74 -5.89 14.96
CA ASP A 410 32.17 -5.75 14.60
C ASP A 410 32.59 -4.31 14.37
N GLY A 411 31.63 -3.44 14.06
CA GLY A 411 31.90 -2.06 13.70
C GLY A 411 30.78 -1.43 12.89
N ILE A 412 30.92 -0.13 12.64
CA ILE A 412 30.09 0.64 11.73
C ILE A 412 30.93 0.92 10.50
N GLU A 413 30.39 0.66 9.32
CA GLU A 413 30.90 1.21 8.07
C GLU A 413 30.04 2.37 7.58
N ASN A 414 30.67 3.22 6.78
CA ASN A 414 29.97 4.26 6.04
C ASN A 414 29.12 3.60 4.94
N GLY A 415 27.80 3.67 5.13
CA GLY A 415 26.79 3.36 4.14
C GLY A 415 26.61 4.51 3.14
N ALA A 416 25.37 4.73 2.69
CA ALA A 416 25.10 5.73 1.66
C ALA A 416 25.32 7.18 2.16
N PRO A 417 25.92 8.06 1.33
CA PRO A 417 26.21 9.44 1.71
C PRO A 417 24.94 10.25 1.97
N ILE A 418 25.05 11.20 2.90
CA ILE A 418 24.02 12.20 3.21
C ILE A 418 24.46 13.52 2.61
N TYR A 419 23.69 14.01 1.64
CA TYR A 419 23.97 15.25 0.92
C TYR A 419 23.22 16.43 1.53
N VAL A 420 23.91 17.56 1.66
CA VAL A 420 23.33 18.86 2.05
C VAL A 420 23.70 19.92 1.03
N LYS A 421 22.86 20.95 0.89
CA LYS A 421 23.18 22.13 0.07
C LYS A 421 24.26 22.95 0.77
N ALA A 422 25.34 23.30 0.06
CA ALA A 422 26.41 24.13 0.59
C ALA A 422 26.99 25.04 -0.50
N GLY A 423 26.74 26.35 -0.38
CA GLY A 423 27.03 27.30 -1.46
C GLY A 423 26.18 26.98 -2.68
N ASN A 424 26.81 26.79 -3.85
CA ASN A 424 26.13 26.45 -5.10
C ASN A 424 26.20 24.96 -5.47
N ARG A 425 26.55 24.07 -4.53
CA ARG A 425 26.71 22.63 -4.78
C ARG A 425 26.16 21.78 -3.63
N TYR A 426 25.92 20.50 -3.89
CA TYR A 426 25.68 19.51 -2.84
C TYR A 426 27.02 19.01 -2.27
N LYS A 427 27.15 19.02 -0.96
CA LYS A 427 28.29 18.42 -0.25
C LYS A 427 27.83 17.25 0.61
N ILE A 428 28.71 16.26 0.77
CA ILE A 428 28.49 15.17 1.71
C ILE A 428 28.69 15.75 3.10
N ALA A 429 27.63 15.76 3.91
CA ALA A 429 27.71 16.18 5.31
C ALA A 429 28.14 15.02 6.20
N ASP A 430 27.63 13.82 5.91
CA ASP A 430 27.88 12.61 6.69
C ASP A 430 27.60 11.36 5.85
N TYR A 431 27.86 10.19 6.41
CA TYR A 431 27.49 8.91 5.85
C TYR A 431 26.54 8.18 6.78
N ARG A 432 25.56 7.49 6.20
CA ARG A 432 24.70 6.62 7.00
C ARG A 432 25.52 5.52 7.66
N GLN A 433 25.23 5.22 8.91
CA GLN A 433 25.89 4.13 9.62
C GLN A 433 25.28 2.79 9.18
N LYS A 434 26.13 1.88 8.71
CA LYS A 434 25.75 0.49 8.45
C LYS A 434 26.49 -0.40 9.44
N LEU A 435 25.72 -1.15 10.23
CA LEU A 435 26.26 -2.07 11.22
C LEU A 435 26.88 -3.28 10.49
N ILE A 436 28.10 -3.63 10.88
CA ILE A 436 28.80 -4.84 10.44
C ILE A 436 28.74 -5.84 11.60
N TYR A 437 28.47 -7.10 11.25
CA TYR A 437 28.39 -8.20 12.20
C TYR A 437 29.49 -9.22 11.88
N ASN A 438 30.19 -9.67 12.92
CA ASN A 438 31.35 -10.56 12.82
C ASN A 438 30.91 -12.01 13.01
N ASP A 439 30.44 -12.67 11.94
CA ASP A 439 30.60 -14.12 11.73
C ASP A 439 29.63 -14.66 10.65
N LYS A 440 30.02 -15.78 10.01
CA LYS A 440 29.21 -16.51 9.00
C LYS A 440 27.90 -17.13 9.52
N GLY A 441 27.51 -16.86 10.76
CA GLY A 441 26.26 -17.34 11.38
C GLY A 441 25.36 -16.22 11.94
N ASP A 442 25.82 -14.98 11.95
CA ASP A 442 25.13 -13.88 12.62
C ASP A 442 24.02 -13.25 11.74
N GLU A 443 24.18 -13.30 10.41
CA GLU A 443 23.15 -12.90 9.46
C GLU A 443 22.42 -14.10 8.86
N VAL A 444 21.10 -14.13 9.05
CA VAL A 444 20.26 -15.25 8.61
C VAL A 444 19.13 -14.80 7.70
N LEU A 445 18.54 -15.77 7.01
CA LEU A 445 17.31 -15.58 6.26
C LEU A 445 16.13 -15.38 7.22
N MET A 446 15.30 -14.38 6.94
CA MET A 446 14.12 -14.00 7.70
C MET A 446 14.39 -13.86 9.22
N PRO A 447 15.30 -12.98 9.66
CA PRO A 447 15.66 -12.86 11.07
C PRO A 447 14.48 -12.24 11.83
N ARG A 448 13.57 -13.05 12.37
CA ARG A 448 12.38 -12.55 13.10
C ARG A 448 12.72 -12.10 14.52
N MET A 449 13.87 -12.56 15.02
CA MET A 449 14.43 -12.25 16.34
C MET A 449 15.77 -11.55 16.13
N TRP A 450 15.71 -10.27 15.74
CA TRP A 450 16.87 -9.51 15.28
C TRP A 450 17.29 -8.42 16.27
N PHE A 451 16.36 -7.91 17.10
CA PHE A 451 16.62 -6.77 17.97
C PHE A 451 17.12 -7.21 19.35
N ASN A 452 18.37 -6.88 19.68
CA ASN A 452 18.98 -7.26 20.96
C ASN A 452 18.17 -6.82 22.19
N GLY A 453 17.51 -5.65 22.13
CA GLY A 453 16.66 -5.16 23.22
C GLY A 453 15.47 -6.07 23.57
N HIS A 454 15.10 -7.01 22.69
CA HIS A 454 14.04 -7.99 22.92
C HIS A 454 14.57 -9.42 23.19
N ALA A 455 15.88 -9.59 23.44
CA ALA A 455 16.50 -10.91 23.63
C ALA A 455 15.76 -11.79 24.65
N GLN A 456 15.43 -11.25 25.84
CA GLN A 456 14.75 -12.00 26.90
C GLN A 456 13.32 -12.42 26.50
N LEU A 457 12.64 -11.61 25.67
CA LEU A 457 11.31 -11.93 25.16
C LEU A 457 11.39 -13.09 24.15
N TYR A 458 12.37 -13.04 23.25
CA TYR A 458 12.63 -14.11 22.28
C TYR A 458 12.92 -15.44 22.98
N GLU A 459 13.84 -15.40 23.94
CA GLU A 459 14.22 -16.57 24.76
C GLU A 459 13.02 -17.17 25.47
N ARG A 460 12.15 -16.34 26.05
CA ARG A 460 10.93 -16.80 26.74
C ARG A 460 9.92 -17.45 25.81
N ILE A 461 9.67 -16.86 24.64
CA ILE A 461 8.62 -17.32 23.71
C ILE A 461 8.98 -18.63 23.04
N VAL A 462 10.23 -18.75 22.61
CA VAL A 462 10.74 -19.93 21.91
C VAL A 462 11.26 -20.99 22.89
N GLY A 463 11.62 -20.60 24.12
CA GLY A 463 12.22 -21.50 25.10
C GLY A 463 13.72 -21.70 24.89
N LEU A 464 14.42 -20.68 24.37
CA LEU A 464 15.86 -20.73 24.14
C LEU A 464 16.64 -20.51 25.45
N PRO A 465 17.75 -21.23 25.68
CA PRO A 465 18.69 -20.89 26.74
C PRO A 465 19.21 -19.46 26.57
N ARG A 466 19.53 -18.79 27.69
CA ARG A 466 19.98 -17.40 27.67
C ARG A 466 21.25 -17.24 26.83
N GLY A 467 21.20 -16.35 25.83
CA GLY A 467 22.30 -16.09 24.89
C GLY A 467 22.52 -17.18 23.83
N ALA A 468 21.63 -18.16 23.71
CA ALA A 468 21.72 -19.17 22.65
C ALA A 468 21.45 -18.55 21.27
N GLN A 469 22.30 -18.90 20.31
CA GLN A 469 22.13 -18.52 18.89
C GLN A 469 20.89 -19.22 18.32
N PRO A 470 19.88 -18.46 17.83
CA PRO A 470 18.68 -19.06 17.26
C PRO A 470 18.93 -19.78 15.94
N SER A 471 18.27 -20.91 15.74
CA SER A 471 18.15 -21.56 14.44
C SER A 471 17.10 -20.88 13.54
N PHE A 472 17.07 -21.25 12.27
CA PHE A 472 15.97 -20.85 11.38
C PHE A 472 14.60 -21.32 11.90
N GLY A 473 14.55 -22.53 12.49
CA GLY A 473 13.33 -23.07 13.10
C GLY A 473 12.80 -22.17 14.22
N ASP A 474 13.69 -21.65 15.06
CA ASP A 474 13.35 -20.76 16.17
C ASP A 474 12.75 -19.43 15.69
N HIS A 475 13.26 -18.89 14.58
CA HIS A 475 12.67 -17.69 13.96
C HIS A 475 11.26 -17.94 13.41
N ILE A 476 11.05 -19.10 12.78
CA ILE A 476 9.72 -19.48 12.28
C ILE A 476 8.77 -19.75 13.46
N GLU A 477 9.26 -20.37 14.53
CA GLU A 477 8.48 -20.59 15.73
C GLU A 477 8.06 -19.28 16.40
N TYR A 478 8.98 -18.33 16.57
CA TYR A 478 8.66 -16.99 17.05
C TYR A 478 7.66 -16.27 16.14
N MET A 479 7.82 -16.38 14.82
CA MET A 479 6.88 -15.82 13.84
C MET A 479 5.47 -16.38 14.06
N ILE A 480 5.34 -17.70 14.16
CA ILE A 480 4.03 -18.36 14.26
C ILE A 480 3.40 -18.09 15.62
N LYS A 481 4.14 -18.26 16.72
CA LYS A 481 3.62 -18.08 18.09
C LYS A 481 3.30 -16.62 18.40
N TRP A 482 4.23 -15.72 18.10
CA TRP A 482 4.14 -14.33 18.54
C TRP A 482 3.65 -13.39 17.45
N GLN A 483 4.32 -13.33 16.30
CA GLN A 483 3.95 -12.37 15.26
C GLN A 483 2.59 -12.67 14.64
N PHE A 484 2.31 -13.94 14.33
CA PHE A 484 1.02 -14.37 13.79
C PHE A 484 0.04 -14.77 14.89
N GLY A 485 0.45 -15.52 15.90
CA GLY A 485 -0.45 -15.92 16.99
C GLY A 485 -0.87 -14.74 17.85
N HIS A 486 0.08 -14.15 18.56
CA HIS A 486 -0.17 -13.10 19.56
C HIS A 486 -0.57 -11.74 18.96
N TYR A 487 0.10 -11.27 17.90
CA TYR A 487 -0.17 -9.95 17.33
C TYR A 487 -1.22 -9.94 16.20
N TYR A 488 -1.46 -11.05 15.50
CA TYR A 488 -2.42 -11.07 14.41
C TYR A 488 -3.69 -11.86 14.76
N TRP A 489 -3.58 -13.17 14.95
CA TRP A 489 -4.73 -14.05 15.16
C TRP A 489 -5.51 -13.73 16.42
N ARG A 490 -4.82 -13.34 17.50
CA ARG A 490 -5.48 -12.88 18.72
C ARG A 490 -6.38 -11.68 18.47
N TYR A 491 -5.85 -10.61 17.88
CA TYR A 491 -6.64 -9.40 17.57
C TYR A 491 -7.71 -9.69 16.50
N PHE A 492 -7.41 -10.52 15.51
CA PHE A 492 -8.42 -10.99 14.57
C PHE A 492 -9.59 -11.65 15.30
N LEU A 493 -9.31 -12.55 16.25
CA LEU A 493 -10.34 -13.19 17.06
C LEU A 493 -11.01 -12.23 18.04
N TRP A 494 -10.33 -11.23 18.58
CA TRP A 494 -10.97 -10.18 19.39
C TRP A 494 -12.11 -9.49 18.63
N ASN A 495 -11.92 -9.27 17.33
CA ASN A 495 -12.92 -8.63 16.49
C ASN A 495 -14.15 -9.51 16.21
N PHE A 496 -14.02 -10.84 16.19
CA PHE A 496 -15.07 -11.74 15.68
C PHE A 496 -15.55 -12.83 16.65
N ALA A 497 -14.73 -13.21 17.62
CA ALA A 497 -15.03 -14.21 18.66
C ALA A 497 -15.14 -13.59 20.06
N GLY A 498 -14.51 -12.42 20.27
CA GLY A 498 -14.51 -11.67 21.53
C GLY A 498 -13.13 -11.65 22.20
N ARG A 499 -12.99 -10.81 23.24
CA ARG A 499 -11.76 -10.67 24.03
C ARG A 499 -12.03 -10.86 25.51
N PHE A 500 -11.04 -11.38 26.25
CA PHE A 500 -11.19 -11.66 27.67
C PHE A 500 -11.26 -10.37 28.50
N SER A 501 -10.37 -9.41 28.23
CA SER A 501 -10.42 -8.06 28.77
C SER A 501 -9.65 -7.08 27.88
N ASP A 502 -9.63 -5.80 28.27
CA ASP A 502 -8.85 -4.73 27.62
C ASP A 502 -7.39 -4.69 28.11
N VAL A 503 -7.02 -5.60 29.02
CA VAL A 503 -5.66 -5.68 29.54
C VAL A 503 -4.71 -6.14 28.43
N GLN A 504 -3.57 -5.46 28.35
CA GLN A 504 -2.53 -5.81 27.40
C GLN A 504 -2.16 -7.30 27.56
N ASP A 505 -2.08 -7.96 26.41
CA ASP A 505 -1.69 -9.35 26.25
C ASP A 505 -2.75 -10.44 26.54
N ASP A 506 -3.97 -10.06 26.93
CA ASP A 506 -5.05 -11.00 27.20
C ASP A 506 -5.49 -11.82 25.97
N PRO A 507 -5.97 -13.06 26.15
CA PRO A 507 -6.36 -13.93 25.04
C PRO A 507 -7.69 -13.49 24.40
N ALA A 508 -7.96 -14.04 23.21
CA ALA A 508 -9.29 -13.99 22.63
C ALA A 508 -10.24 -14.97 23.34
N LEU A 509 -11.52 -14.61 23.43
CA LEU A 509 -12.57 -15.52 23.85
C LEU A 509 -12.82 -16.52 22.73
N LEU A 510 -12.30 -17.74 22.93
CA LEU A 510 -12.59 -18.86 22.03
C LEU A 510 -13.88 -19.54 22.48
N PRO A 511 -14.66 -20.14 21.56
CA PRO A 511 -15.92 -20.82 21.91
C PRO A 511 -15.77 -21.91 22.98
N TRP A 512 -14.60 -22.51 23.10
CA TRP A 512 -14.27 -23.53 24.09
C TRP A 512 -13.66 -22.99 25.39
N ASN A 513 -13.38 -21.68 25.49
CA ASN A 513 -12.88 -21.01 26.70
C ASN A 513 -14.02 -20.40 27.54
N ALA A 514 -15.25 -20.35 27.03
CA ALA A 514 -16.40 -19.70 27.67
C ALA A 514 -17.05 -20.50 28.82
N GLY A 515 -16.32 -21.44 29.45
CA GLY A 515 -16.83 -22.35 30.48
C GLY A 515 -15.92 -22.48 31.70
N GLY A 516 -15.24 -21.41 32.11
CA GLY A 516 -14.43 -21.34 33.32
C GLY A 516 -15.11 -20.53 34.42
#